data_AF-A0A5R8L4G2-F1
#
_entry.id   AF-A0A5R8L4G2-F1
#
_cell.length_a   1.000
_cell.length_b   1.000
_cell.length_c   1.000
_cell.angle_alpha   90.00
_cell.angle_beta   90.00
_cell.angle_gamma   90.00
#
_symmetry.space_group_name_H-M   'P 1'
#
loop_
_entity.id
_entity.type
_entity.pdbx_description
1 polymer ?
#
loop_
_entity_poly.entity_id
_entity_poly.type
_entity_poly.pdbx_seq_one_letter_code
_entity_poly.pdbx_strand_id
1 'polypeptide(L)'
;MSRAPWLDGELEYRSFGTPGAPRAVLVLRTGDVSTIDPDVRITSGFDVRIVAVGLDAPELEDPPAFGGQTPAGLTVDALRTLLEREALGTTVGVVGERSAGPIAIHLAAAMGDVVDRLAIVGVESPSDPLSRDVHAPLLDGVAAETLIVVGGSGPADAGDAEWYRSRLPSARIEEIHPDDLDTINGHVTLSEVWGSVLAHVAPGAQRR
;
A
#
# COMPACT_ATOMS: atom_id res chain seq x y z
N MET A 1 -10.24 -18.15 -2.52
CA MET A 1 -10.38 -16.71 -2.81
C MET A 1 -11.60 -16.25 -2.07
N SER A 2 -11.50 -15.12 -1.37
CA SER A 2 -12.62 -14.51 -0.67
C SER A 2 -13.02 -13.24 -1.41
N ARG A 3 -14.28 -12.85 -1.23
CA ARG A 3 -14.84 -11.68 -1.89
C ARG A 3 -15.54 -10.80 -0.86
N ALA A 4 -15.32 -9.50 -0.96
CA ALA A 4 -15.99 -8.51 -0.12
C ALA A 4 -16.94 -7.70 -1.00
N PRO A 5 -18.19 -7.46 -0.57
CA PRO A 5 -19.15 -6.70 -1.37
C PRO A 5 -18.66 -5.26 -1.59
N TRP A 6 -18.76 -4.80 -2.84
CA TRP A 6 -18.47 -3.45 -3.32
C TRP A 6 -19.56 -3.03 -4.33
N LEU A 7 -19.77 -1.73 -4.61
CA LEU A 7 -20.90 -1.23 -5.41
C LEU A 7 -21.04 -1.96 -6.76
N ASP A 8 -22.13 -2.73 -6.93
CA ASP A 8 -22.43 -3.62 -8.06
C ASP A 8 -21.34 -4.68 -8.39
N GLY A 9 -20.37 -4.93 -7.51
CA GLY A 9 -19.22 -5.82 -7.70
C GLY A 9 -18.63 -6.46 -6.43
N GLU A 10 -17.45 -7.08 -6.54
CA GLU A 10 -16.77 -7.81 -5.45
C GLU A 10 -15.27 -7.48 -5.42
N LEU A 11 -14.76 -6.91 -4.31
CA LEU A 11 -13.32 -6.76 -4.09
C LEU A 11 -12.71 -8.14 -3.88
N GLU A 12 -11.75 -8.50 -4.71
CA GLU A 12 -11.03 -9.75 -4.58
C GLU A 12 -9.95 -9.62 -3.50
N TYR A 13 -9.98 -10.51 -2.52
CA TYR A 13 -8.91 -10.59 -1.55
C TYR A 13 -8.57 -12.03 -1.16
N ARG A 14 -7.35 -12.18 -0.64
CA ARG A 14 -6.89 -13.39 0.00
C ARG A 14 -6.07 -13.04 1.23
N SER A 15 -6.32 -13.76 2.30
CA SER A 15 -5.56 -13.60 3.53
C SER A 15 -4.54 -14.72 3.73
N PHE A 16 -3.37 -14.37 4.26
CA PHE A 16 -2.23 -15.25 4.50
C PHE A 16 -1.66 -15.05 5.90
N GLY A 17 -0.57 -15.77 6.20
CA GLY A 17 0.12 -15.68 7.47
C GLY A 17 -0.65 -16.38 8.59
N THR A 18 -0.49 -15.88 9.81
CA THR A 18 -0.93 -16.58 11.02
C THR A 18 -2.32 -16.12 11.45
N PRO A 19 -3.30 -17.05 11.53
CA PRO A 19 -4.62 -16.71 12.06
C PRO A 19 -4.52 -16.16 13.49
N GLY A 20 -5.13 -15.01 13.75
CA GLY A 20 -5.09 -14.37 15.07
C GLY A 20 -3.75 -13.71 15.42
N ALA A 21 -2.84 -13.54 14.46
CA ALA A 21 -1.62 -12.76 14.66
C ALA A 21 -1.95 -11.35 15.20
N PRO A 22 -1.13 -10.81 16.12
CA PRO A 22 -1.39 -9.52 16.74
C PRO A 22 -1.24 -8.34 15.76
N ARG A 23 -0.64 -8.57 14.59
CA ARG A 23 -0.39 -7.55 13.57
C ARG A 23 -1.04 -7.92 12.24
N ALA A 24 -1.91 -7.06 11.75
CA ALA A 24 -2.44 -7.17 10.39
C ALA A 24 -1.67 -6.26 9.42
N VAL A 25 -1.51 -6.74 8.18
CA VAL A 25 -0.90 -6.00 7.08
C VAL A 25 -1.81 -6.08 5.85
N LEU A 26 -2.30 -4.94 5.38
CA LEU A 26 -3.08 -4.83 4.15
C LEU A 26 -2.13 -4.55 2.98
N VAL A 27 -2.22 -5.35 1.92
CA VAL A 27 -1.39 -5.22 0.73
C VAL A 27 -2.27 -4.93 -0.47
N LEU A 28 -2.13 -3.74 -1.04
CA LEU A 28 -2.88 -3.27 -2.20
C LEU A 28 -2.01 -3.36 -3.45
N ARG A 29 -2.49 -4.08 -4.46
CA ARG A 29 -1.81 -4.28 -5.74
C ARG A 29 -2.82 -4.38 -6.87
N THR A 30 -2.34 -4.21 -8.10
CA THR A 30 -3.12 -4.44 -9.32
C THR A 30 -2.64 -5.67 -10.08
N GLY A 31 -3.50 -6.18 -10.97
CA GLY A 31 -3.18 -7.28 -11.89
C GLY A 31 -3.24 -8.68 -11.28
N ASP A 32 -2.79 -9.67 -12.07
CA ASP A 32 -3.05 -11.11 -11.82
C ASP A 32 -2.38 -11.67 -10.55
N VAL A 33 -1.36 -10.99 -10.03
CA VAL A 33 -0.61 -11.42 -8.83
C VAL A 33 -1.04 -10.68 -7.56
N SER A 34 -2.04 -9.81 -7.67
CA SER A 34 -2.43 -8.87 -6.61
C SER A 34 -2.90 -9.53 -5.31
N THR A 35 -3.45 -10.73 -5.38
CA THR A 35 -3.92 -11.52 -4.23
C THR A 35 -2.99 -12.70 -3.87
N ILE A 36 -1.72 -12.67 -4.30
CA ILE A 36 -0.70 -13.72 -4.02
C ILE A 36 0.36 -13.21 -3.05
N ASP A 37 0.71 -13.95 -1.98
CA ASP A 37 1.79 -13.57 -1.05
C ASP A 37 3.07 -13.12 -1.80
N PRO A 38 3.60 -11.89 -1.55
CA PRO A 38 4.75 -11.37 -2.27
C PRO A 38 5.99 -12.27 -2.16
N ASP A 39 6.27 -12.82 -0.97
CA ASP A 39 7.24 -13.89 -0.79
C ASP A 39 6.92 -14.69 0.48
N VAL A 40 6.39 -15.90 0.28
CA VAL A 40 6.00 -16.83 1.35
C VAL A 40 7.17 -17.17 2.28
N ARG A 41 8.41 -17.25 1.75
CA ARG A 41 9.60 -17.58 2.56
C ARG A 41 9.84 -16.48 3.59
N ILE A 42 9.76 -15.23 3.16
CA ILE A 42 9.90 -14.06 4.04
C ILE A 42 8.70 -13.95 4.98
N THR A 43 7.47 -14.02 4.47
CA THR A 43 6.23 -13.94 5.27
C THR A 43 6.23 -14.95 6.42
N SER A 44 6.73 -16.18 6.18
CA SER A 44 6.80 -17.22 7.23
C SER A 44 7.66 -16.83 8.45
N GLY A 45 8.61 -15.92 8.25
CA GLY A 45 9.44 -15.34 9.31
C GLY A 45 8.74 -14.29 10.18
N PHE A 46 7.48 -13.94 9.90
CA PHE A 46 6.74 -12.90 10.62
C PHE A 46 5.40 -13.41 11.19
N ASP A 47 5.10 -13.05 12.43
CA ASP A 47 3.81 -13.27 13.08
C ASP A 47 2.80 -12.20 12.70
N VAL A 48 2.38 -12.27 11.43
CA VAL A 48 1.48 -11.32 10.80
C VAL A 48 0.28 -12.02 10.15
N ARG A 49 -0.82 -11.29 10.05
CA ARG A 49 -1.97 -11.59 9.21
C ARG A 49 -1.90 -10.69 7.99
N ILE A 50 -1.61 -11.24 6.82
CA ILE A 50 -1.62 -10.47 5.57
C ILE A 50 -3.02 -10.55 4.97
N VAL A 51 -3.53 -9.42 4.50
CA VAL A 51 -4.75 -9.32 3.67
C VAL A 51 -4.33 -8.70 2.34
N ALA A 52 -4.18 -9.52 1.31
CA ALA A 52 -3.82 -9.05 -0.02
C ALA A 52 -5.09 -8.77 -0.83
N VAL A 53 -5.23 -7.55 -1.32
CA VAL A 53 -6.41 -7.08 -2.07
C VAL A 53 -5.97 -6.75 -3.49
N GLY A 54 -6.71 -7.30 -4.45
CA GLY A 54 -6.60 -6.94 -5.85
C GLY A 54 -7.45 -5.73 -6.14
N LEU A 55 -6.81 -4.71 -6.72
CA LEU A 55 -7.48 -3.54 -7.26
C LEU A 55 -7.54 -3.58 -8.78
N ASP A 56 -8.63 -3.12 -9.37
CA ASP A 56 -8.81 -2.95 -10.80
C ASP A 56 -8.72 -1.46 -11.24
N ALA A 57 -8.58 -1.21 -12.55
CA ALA A 57 -8.39 0.15 -13.07
C ALA A 57 -9.55 1.13 -12.74
N PRO A 58 -10.84 0.72 -12.80
CA PRO A 58 -11.95 1.54 -12.33
C PRO A 58 -11.84 2.01 -10.88
N GLU A 59 -11.24 1.21 -10.00
CA GLU A 59 -11.04 1.54 -8.59
C GLU A 59 -9.93 2.59 -8.35
N LEU A 60 -9.14 2.92 -9.38
CA LEU A 60 -7.98 3.82 -9.33
C LEU A 60 -8.19 5.17 -10.02
N GLU A 61 -9.26 5.33 -10.82
CA GLU A 61 -9.53 6.59 -11.54
C GLU A 61 -10.22 7.63 -10.63
N ASP A 62 -9.78 8.90 -10.72
CA ASP A 62 -10.55 10.05 -10.23
C ASP A 62 -10.36 11.29 -11.12
N PRO A 63 -11.46 11.95 -11.51
CA PRO A 63 -11.72 13.25 -10.91
C PRO A 63 -13.16 13.39 -10.36
N PRO A 64 -13.36 14.13 -9.25
CA PRO A 64 -14.70 14.44 -8.76
C PRO A 64 -15.43 15.41 -9.69
N ALA A 65 -16.63 15.05 -10.11
CA ALA A 65 -17.66 16.05 -10.42
C ALA A 65 -18.18 16.62 -9.08
N PHE A 66 -18.14 17.94 -8.96
CA PHE A 66 -18.54 18.73 -7.79
C PHE A 66 -19.71 18.09 -6.98
N GLY A 67 -19.41 17.59 -5.77
CA GLY A 67 -20.40 17.13 -4.79
C GLY A 67 -20.75 15.62 -4.76
N GLY A 68 -20.10 14.77 -5.55
CA GLY A 68 -20.28 13.30 -5.53
C GLY A 68 -19.24 12.51 -4.73
N GLN A 69 -19.55 11.27 -4.36
CA GLN A 69 -18.64 10.29 -3.74
C GLN A 69 -17.77 9.65 -4.84
N THR A 70 -16.44 9.59 -4.66
CA THR A 70 -15.52 9.12 -5.71
C THR A 70 -15.34 7.59 -5.70
N PRO A 71 -14.99 6.95 -6.83
CA PRO A 71 -14.63 5.52 -6.86
C PRO A 71 -13.52 5.18 -5.85
N ALA A 72 -12.47 6.00 -5.79
CA ALA A 72 -11.40 5.86 -4.80
C ALA A 72 -11.90 5.97 -3.35
N GLY A 73 -12.81 6.91 -3.07
CA GLY A 73 -13.43 7.06 -1.75
C GLY A 73 -14.27 5.83 -1.35
N LEU A 74 -14.99 5.24 -2.29
CA LEU A 74 -15.76 4.01 -2.07
C LEU A 74 -14.86 2.79 -1.87
N THR A 75 -13.75 2.69 -2.60
CA THR A 75 -12.71 1.68 -2.37
C THR A 75 -12.15 1.80 -0.95
N VAL A 76 -11.83 3.02 -0.50
CA VAL A 76 -11.38 3.28 0.88
C VAL A 76 -12.42 2.84 1.92
N ASP A 77 -13.71 3.13 1.70
CA ASP A 77 -14.80 2.71 2.60
C ASP A 77 -14.92 1.18 2.71
N ALA A 78 -14.78 0.48 1.58
CA ALA A 78 -14.83 -0.97 1.53
C ALA A 78 -13.58 -1.61 2.18
N LEU A 79 -12.39 -1.05 1.93
CA LEU A 79 -11.14 -1.47 2.57
C LEU A 79 -11.17 -1.26 4.09
N ARG A 80 -11.74 -0.14 4.57
CA ARG A 80 -11.98 0.10 6.00
C ARG A 80 -12.89 -0.97 6.59
N THR A 81 -14.01 -1.28 5.92
CA THR A 81 -14.93 -2.33 6.37
C THR A 81 -14.25 -3.71 6.41
N LEU A 82 -13.36 -4.00 5.46
CA LEU A 82 -12.57 -5.23 5.43
C LEU A 82 -11.58 -5.27 6.60
N LEU A 83 -10.88 -4.17 6.89
CA LEU A 83 -9.95 -4.06 8.02
C LEU A 83 -10.66 -4.22 9.36
N GLU A 84 -11.83 -3.62 9.55
CA GLU A 84 -12.63 -3.80 10.76
C GLU A 84 -13.00 -5.26 11.01
N ARG A 85 -13.14 -6.06 9.96
CA ARG A 85 -13.43 -7.51 10.06
C ARG A 85 -12.19 -8.35 10.31
N GLU A 86 -11.08 -8.04 9.67
CA GLU A 86 -9.85 -8.86 9.71
C GLU A 86 -8.86 -8.44 10.81
N ALA A 87 -8.96 -7.22 11.34
CA ALA A 87 -8.00 -6.59 12.25
C ALA A 87 -8.69 -5.85 13.41
N LEU A 88 -9.50 -6.57 14.19
CA LEU A 88 -10.29 -6.01 15.29
C LEU A 88 -9.42 -5.35 16.38
N GLY A 89 -9.40 -4.01 16.41
CA GLY A 89 -8.92 -3.21 17.55
C GLY A 89 -7.41 -3.01 17.64
N THR A 90 -6.65 -3.33 16.59
CA THR A 90 -5.19 -3.14 16.53
C THR A 90 -4.81 -2.14 15.44
N THR A 91 -3.67 -1.48 15.60
CA THR A 91 -3.06 -0.70 14.52
C THR A 91 -2.62 -1.62 13.37
N VAL A 92 -2.69 -1.13 12.13
CA VAL A 92 -2.51 -1.91 10.91
C VAL A 92 -1.40 -1.32 10.05
N GLY A 93 -0.60 -2.20 9.44
CA GLY A 93 0.33 -1.81 8.38
C GLY A 93 -0.35 -1.81 7.02
N VAL A 94 -0.14 -0.78 6.22
CA VAL A 94 -0.67 -0.70 4.84
C VAL A 94 0.48 -0.65 3.84
N VAL A 95 0.35 -1.39 2.74
CA VAL A 95 1.30 -1.44 1.64
C VAL A 95 0.58 -1.15 0.33
N GLY A 96 1.10 -0.23 -0.46
CA GLY A 96 0.62 0.03 -1.83
C GLY A 96 1.75 -0.14 -2.85
N GLU A 97 1.54 -0.94 -3.89
CA GLU A 97 2.48 -1.11 -5.00
C GLU A 97 2.03 -0.33 -6.23
N ARG A 98 2.93 0.46 -6.83
CA ARG A 98 2.73 1.18 -8.09
C ARG A 98 1.41 1.96 -8.09
N SER A 99 0.50 1.63 -9.01
CA SER A 99 -0.78 2.31 -9.19
C SER A 99 -1.73 2.16 -7.99
N ALA A 100 -1.50 1.19 -7.09
CA ALA A 100 -2.26 1.05 -5.84
C ALA A 100 -1.74 1.96 -4.71
N GLY A 101 -0.59 2.61 -4.90
CA GLY A 101 0.04 3.53 -3.95
C GLY A 101 -0.86 4.69 -3.52
N PRO A 102 -1.50 5.43 -4.44
CA PRO A 102 -2.43 6.49 -4.10
C PRO A 102 -3.58 6.01 -3.19
N ILE A 103 -4.20 4.87 -3.50
CA ILE A 103 -5.27 4.33 -2.64
C ILE A 103 -4.74 3.96 -1.24
N ALA A 104 -3.54 3.41 -1.13
CA ALA A 104 -2.90 3.13 0.17
C ALA A 104 -2.69 4.41 0.99
N ILE A 105 -2.25 5.49 0.36
CA ILE A 105 -2.08 6.81 0.99
C ILE A 105 -3.43 7.37 1.46
N HIS A 106 -4.45 7.33 0.59
CA HIS A 106 -5.79 7.81 0.92
C HIS A 106 -6.40 7.03 2.08
N LEU A 107 -6.25 5.70 2.09
CA LEU A 107 -6.68 4.86 3.20
C LEU A 107 -5.94 5.22 4.49
N ALA A 108 -4.62 5.39 4.45
CA ALA A 108 -3.83 5.78 5.62
C ALA A 108 -4.29 7.14 6.19
N ALA A 109 -4.53 8.13 5.33
CA ALA A 109 -5.04 9.43 5.73
C ALA A 109 -6.46 9.34 6.34
N ALA A 110 -7.35 8.55 5.74
CA ALA A 110 -8.72 8.39 6.19
C ALA A 110 -8.84 7.62 7.52
N MET A 111 -7.91 6.69 7.78
CA MET A 111 -7.91 5.83 8.97
C MET A 111 -7.13 6.43 10.15
N GLY A 112 -6.37 7.52 9.92
CA GLY A 112 -5.58 8.19 10.95
C GLY A 112 -4.67 7.21 11.71
N ASP A 113 -4.68 7.30 13.04
CA ASP A 113 -3.83 6.49 13.93
C ASP A 113 -4.08 4.97 13.86
N VAL A 114 -5.19 4.52 13.24
CA VAL A 114 -5.42 3.09 13.01
C VAL A 114 -4.39 2.54 12.03
N VAL A 115 -3.95 3.33 11.04
CA VAL A 115 -2.83 2.98 10.17
C VAL A 115 -1.58 3.66 10.73
N ASP A 116 -0.79 2.91 11.49
CA ASP A 116 0.43 3.42 12.12
C ASP A 116 1.68 3.25 11.23
N ARG A 117 1.60 2.39 10.22
CA ARG A 117 2.68 2.12 9.26
C ARG A 117 2.17 2.10 7.83
N LEU A 118 2.85 2.84 6.96
CA LEU A 118 2.60 2.85 5.52
C LEU A 118 3.89 2.48 4.77
N ALA A 119 3.77 1.66 3.72
CA ALA A 119 4.83 1.47 2.73
C ALA A 119 4.27 1.69 1.32
N ILE A 120 4.96 2.50 0.52
CA ILE A 120 4.67 2.69 -0.90
C ILE A 120 5.86 2.22 -1.73
N VAL A 121 5.60 1.35 -2.72
CA VAL A 121 6.65 0.67 -3.49
C VAL A 121 6.47 0.96 -4.99
N GLY A 122 7.45 1.64 -5.58
CA GLY A 122 7.47 1.97 -7.00
C GLY A 122 6.33 2.90 -7.42
N VAL A 123 5.95 3.86 -6.57
CA VAL A 123 4.81 4.75 -6.79
C VAL A 123 5.31 6.07 -7.39
N GLU A 124 4.82 6.40 -8.58
CA GLU A 124 5.10 7.65 -9.27
C GLU A 124 4.39 8.81 -8.57
N SER A 125 5.07 9.96 -8.45
CA SER A 125 4.43 11.19 -8.04
C SER A 125 3.48 11.68 -9.15
N PRO A 126 2.43 12.46 -8.83
CA PRO A 126 1.56 13.02 -9.86
C PRO A 126 2.40 13.86 -10.84
N SER A 127 2.19 13.65 -12.15
CA SER A 127 3.05 14.23 -13.19
C SER A 127 2.70 15.69 -13.52
N ASP A 128 1.43 16.10 -13.34
CA ASP A 128 0.98 17.46 -13.62
C ASP A 128 0.77 18.29 -12.33
N PRO A 129 0.92 19.64 -12.40
CA PRO A 129 0.79 20.51 -11.24
C PRO A 129 -0.57 20.48 -10.55
N LEU A 130 -1.66 20.34 -11.31
CA LEU A 130 -3.01 20.36 -10.73
C LEU A 130 -3.24 19.12 -9.87
N SER A 131 -2.85 17.95 -10.37
CA SER A 131 -2.91 16.71 -9.59
C SER A 131 -2.03 16.81 -8.34
N ARG A 132 -0.83 17.40 -8.42
CA ARG A 132 0.02 17.62 -7.24
C ARG A 132 -0.66 18.50 -6.18
N ASP A 133 -1.34 19.57 -6.59
CA ASP A 133 -2.06 20.47 -5.68
C ASP A 133 -3.28 19.79 -5.04
N VAL A 134 -3.94 18.88 -5.77
CA VAL A 134 -5.08 18.10 -5.25
C VAL A 134 -4.62 17.01 -4.26
N HIS A 135 -3.50 16.34 -4.54
CA HIS A 135 -3.00 15.26 -3.68
C HIS A 135 -2.22 15.75 -2.45
N ALA A 136 -1.66 16.97 -2.48
CA ALA A 136 -0.86 17.48 -1.36
C ALA A 136 -1.62 17.54 -0.02
N PRO A 137 -2.87 18.07 0.06
CA PRO A 137 -3.64 18.10 1.31
C PRO A 137 -3.97 16.70 1.88
N LEU A 138 -4.06 15.67 1.03
CA LEU A 138 -4.28 14.29 1.47
C LEU A 138 -3.08 13.74 2.24
N LEU A 139 -1.86 14.12 1.83
CA LEU A 139 -0.63 13.68 2.49
C LEU A 139 -0.49 14.29 3.89
N ASP A 140 -1.02 15.49 4.12
CA ASP A 140 -1.06 16.13 5.45
C ASP A 140 -1.89 15.33 6.46
N GLY A 141 -2.83 14.51 5.99
CA GLY A 141 -3.67 13.65 6.83
C GLY A 141 -2.99 12.33 7.24
N VAL A 142 -1.83 11.99 6.69
CA VAL A 142 -1.16 10.72 6.97
C VAL A 142 -0.34 10.83 8.26
N ALA A 143 -0.81 10.18 9.33
CA ALA A 143 -0.09 10.07 10.60
C ALA A 143 0.95 8.93 10.61
N ALA A 144 0.84 7.98 9.68
CA ALA A 144 1.64 6.76 9.64
C ALA A 144 3.14 7.02 9.43
N GLU A 145 3.99 6.27 10.12
CA GLU A 145 5.41 6.19 9.76
C GLU A 145 5.53 5.52 8.38
N THR A 146 6.17 6.22 7.44
CA THR A 146 6.11 5.85 6.02
C THR A 146 7.46 5.36 5.50
N LEU A 147 7.45 4.25 4.75
CA LEU A 147 8.58 3.79 3.94
C LEU A 147 8.25 4.03 2.46
N ILE A 148 9.15 4.69 1.76
CA ILE A 148 9.05 4.95 0.33
C ILE A 148 10.16 4.14 -0.35
N VAL A 149 9.78 3.17 -1.18
CA VAL A 149 10.73 2.33 -1.91
C VAL A 149 10.65 2.67 -3.39
N VAL A 150 11.75 3.11 -3.98
CA VAL A 150 11.87 3.47 -5.41
C VAL A 150 13.15 2.88 -6.00
N GLY A 151 13.36 3.07 -7.30
CA GLY A 151 14.58 2.69 -7.98
C GLY A 151 14.42 1.48 -8.90
N GLY A 152 15.54 0.81 -9.16
CA GLY A 152 15.68 -0.05 -10.32
C GLY A 152 15.59 0.76 -11.62
N SER A 153 15.19 0.09 -12.70
CA SER A 153 14.86 0.67 -14.01
C SER A 153 13.35 0.97 -14.13
N GLY A 154 12.63 1.04 -13.01
CA GLY A 154 11.19 1.28 -12.96
C GLY A 154 10.79 2.73 -13.26
N PRO A 155 9.49 2.99 -13.43
CA PRO A 155 9.00 4.33 -13.76
C PRO A 155 9.10 5.33 -12.61
N ALA A 156 9.12 4.86 -11.36
CA ALA A 156 9.26 5.70 -10.17
C ALA A 156 10.73 5.82 -9.75
N ASP A 157 11.21 7.06 -9.58
CA ASP A 157 12.61 7.38 -9.28
C ASP A 157 12.80 8.16 -7.98
N ALA A 158 14.04 8.61 -7.73
CA ALA A 158 14.38 9.40 -6.53
C ALA A 158 13.63 10.74 -6.46
N GLY A 159 13.25 11.32 -7.60
CA GLY A 159 12.46 12.55 -7.67
C GLY A 159 11.03 12.32 -7.19
N ASP A 160 10.43 11.19 -7.54
CA ASP A 160 9.12 10.79 -7.01
C ASP A 160 9.16 10.57 -5.50
N ALA A 161 10.19 9.87 -5.03
CA ALA A 161 10.37 9.64 -3.59
C ALA A 161 10.53 10.94 -2.80
N GLU A 162 11.32 11.90 -3.31
CA GLU A 162 11.49 13.18 -2.64
C GLU A 162 10.20 14.01 -2.64
N TRP A 163 9.38 13.93 -3.70
CA TRP A 163 8.08 14.61 -3.74
C TRP A 163 7.15 14.16 -2.60
N TYR A 164 7.10 12.85 -2.34
CA TYR A 164 6.36 12.28 -1.21
C TYR A 164 7.01 12.63 0.14
N ARG A 165 8.33 12.44 0.26
CA ARG A 165 9.10 12.71 1.50
C ARG A 165 9.01 14.16 1.96
N SER A 166 8.94 15.11 1.03
CA SER A 166 8.79 16.53 1.37
C SER A 166 7.44 16.87 2.01
N ARG A 167 6.45 15.97 1.93
CA ARG A 167 5.07 16.13 2.45
C ARG A 167 4.73 15.14 3.55
N LEU A 168 5.46 14.03 3.63
CA LEU A 168 5.37 13.03 4.68
C LEU A 168 6.61 13.15 5.57
N PRO A 169 6.61 14.00 6.61
CA PRO A 169 7.82 14.31 7.37
C PRO A 169 8.42 13.11 8.09
N SER A 170 7.60 12.11 8.43
CA SER A 170 8.01 10.83 9.03
C SER A 170 8.45 9.78 8.01
N ALA A 171 8.55 10.14 6.72
CA ALA A 171 8.91 9.20 5.67
C ALA A 171 10.42 8.96 5.58
N ARG A 172 10.79 7.69 5.39
CA ARG A 172 12.13 7.24 5.01
C ARG A 172 12.11 6.77 3.57
N ILE A 173 13.14 7.14 2.81
CA ILE A 173 13.36 6.67 1.45
C ILE A 173 14.34 5.49 1.47
N GLU A 174 14.01 4.45 0.71
CA GLU A 174 14.89 3.35 0.36
C GLU A 174 14.97 3.27 -1.17
N GLU A 175 16.15 3.53 -1.72
CA GLU A 175 16.40 3.48 -3.16
C GLU A 175 17.14 2.20 -3.49
N ILE A 176 16.56 1.37 -4.35
CA ILE A 176 17.14 0.10 -4.75
C ILE A 176 17.94 0.30 -6.03
N HIS A 177 19.21 -0.11 -6.04
CA HIS A 177 20.04 -0.02 -7.23
C HIS A 177 19.60 -1.10 -8.25
N PRO A 178 19.61 -0.82 -9.57
CA PRO A 178 19.26 -1.82 -10.59
C PRO A 178 20.06 -3.11 -10.50
N ASP A 179 21.34 -3.03 -10.12
CA ASP A 179 22.23 -4.19 -9.99
C ASP A 179 21.89 -5.10 -8.80
N ASP A 180 21.07 -4.61 -7.86
CA ASP A 180 20.62 -5.37 -6.69
C ASP A 180 19.29 -6.11 -6.95
N LEU A 181 18.70 -5.97 -8.15
CA LEU A 181 17.41 -6.57 -8.52
C LEU A 181 17.60 -7.77 -9.44
N ASP A 182 16.97 -8.89 -9.10
CA ASP A 182 16.86 -10.07 -9.97
C ASP A 182 15.53 -10.08 -10.76
N THR A 183 15.17 -8.93 -11.35
CA THR A 183 13.91 -8.77 -12.10
C THR A 183 14.16 -8.62 -13.59
N ILE A 184 13.32 -9.28 -14.40
CA ILE A 184 13.49 -9.35 -15.87
C ILE A 184 13.49 -7.97 -16.53
N ASN A 185 12.78 -7.00 -15.97
CA ASN A 185 12.70 -5.62 -16.45
C ASN A 185 13.53 -4.63 -15.62
N GLY A 186 14.23 -5.10 -14.59
CA GLY A 186 14.97 -4.26 -13.65
C GLY A 186 14.06 -3.37 -12.79
N HIS A 187 12.74 -3.53 -12.82
CA HIS A 187 11.85 -2.71 -12.00
C HIS A 187 11.86 -3.21 -10.56
N VAL A 188 11.78 -2.30 -9.60
CA VAL A 188 11.44 -2.67 -8.22
C VAL A 188 10.08 -3.39 -8.21
N THR A 189 10.03 -4.53 -7.54
CA THR A 189 8.79 -5.30 -7.29
C THR A 189 8.61 -5.50 -5.80
N LEU A 190 7.37 -5.64 -5.36
CA LEU A 190 7.10 -5.86 -3.94
C LEU A 190 7.78 -7.12 -3.38
N SER A 191 7.91 -8.17 -4.19
CA SER A 191 8.57 -9.43 -3.80
C SER A 191 10.05 -9.24 -3.43
N GLU A 192 10.80 -8.47 -4.23
CA GLU A 192 12.23 -8.21 -3.98
C GLU A 192 12.47 -7.46 -2.66
N VAL A 193 11.60 -6.49 -2.37
CA VAL A 193 11.75 -5.61 -1.19
C VAL A 193 10.92 -6.07 0.00
N TRP A 194 10.28 -7.24 -0.09
CA TRP A 194 9.26 -7.67 0.87
C TRP A 194 9.79 -7.77 2.31
N GLY A 195 11.06 -8.17 2.47
CA GLY A 195 11.70 -8.23 3.78
C GLY A 195 11.82 -6.86 4.47
N SER A 196 12.26 -5.84 3.74
CA SER A 196 12.34 -4.47 4.28
C SER A 196 10.94 -3.90 4.54
N VAL A 197 10.01 -4.12 3.60
CA VAL A 197 8.62 -3.69 3.74
C VAL A 197 7.96 -4.30 4.97
N LEU A 198 8.04 -5.62 5.17
CA LEU A 198 7.47 -6.27 6.37
C LEU A 198 8.13 -5.84 7.67
N ALA A 199 9.45 -5.66 7.68
CA ALA A 199 10.16 -5.15 8.85
C ALA A 199 9.66 -3.75 9.25
N HIS A 200 9.27 -2.93 8.28
CA HIS A 200 8.70 -1.61 8.51
C HIS A 200 7.22 -1.64 8.89
N VAL A 201 6.38 -2.36 8.14
CA VAL A 201 4.91 -2.33 8.35
C VAL A 201 4.41 -3.27 9.44
N ALA A 202 5.27 -4.14 9.95
CA ALA A 202 4.98 -5.04 11.07
C ALA A 202 6.15 -5.07 12.07
N PRO A 203 6.48 -3.93 12.70
CA PRO A 203 7.62 -3.84 13.59
C PRO A 203 7.44 -4.79 14.78
N GLY A 204 8.48 -5.55 15.11
CA GLY A 204 8.47 -6.51 16.22
C GLY A 204 7.71 -7.81 15.96
N ALA A 205 7.12 -8.00 14.78
CA ALA A 205 6.43 -9.23 14.41
C ALA A 205 7.39 -10.34 13.92
N GLN A 206 8.69 -10.07 13.81
CA GLN A 206 9.68 -11.08 13.41
C GLN A 206 9.70 -12.24 14.41
N ARG A 207 9.60 -13.47 13.89
CA ARG A 207 9.76 -14.69 14.68
C ARG A 207 11.23 -14.90 15.01
N ARG A 208 11.51 -15.17 16.29
CA ARG A 208 12.83 -15.55 16.79
C ARG A 208 13.08 -17.03 16.61
#